data_AF-A0A7V2NM82-F1
#
_entry.id   AF-A0A7V2NM82-F1
#
_cell.length_a   1.000
_cell.length_b   1.000
_cell.length_c   1.000
_cell.angle_alpha   90.00
_cell.angle_beta   90.00
_cell.angle_gamma   90.00
#
_symmetry.space_group_name_H-M   'P 1'
#
loop_
_entity.id
_entity.type
_entity.pdbx_description
1 polymer ?
#
loop_
_entity_poly.entity_id
_entity_poly.type
_entity_poly.pdbx_seq_one_letter_code
_entity_poly.pdbx_strand_id
1 'polypeptide(L)'
;MQNAPDQVLLVINSGSSSLKFSINKIASPLQTLYRGEITAIGETSRFQVNDHQNNRLHEHPITVSDHAQAVRVLLDWLEKEAANVEIIAAGHRVVHGGIRFHAPVLITEEVIAYLHILIPLAPSHQSANLQGSHHRPATMPVSEWK
;
A
#
# COMPACT_ATOMS: atom_id res chain seq x y z
N MET A 1 -25.00 -18.54 6.66
CA MET A 1 -23.83 -18.21 7.49
C MET A 1 -22.81 -17.57 6.56
N GLN A 2 -22.57 -16.27 6.65
CA GLN A 2 -21.47 -15.65 5.92
C GLN A 2 -20.18 -16.05 6.64
N ASN A 3 -19.24 -16.64 5.90
CA ASN A 3 -17.93 -16.98 6.43
C ASN A 3 -17.20 -15.70 6.87
N ALA A 4 -16.42 -15.79 7.95
CA ALA A 4 -15.56 -14.69 8.39
C ALA A 4 -14.61 -14.25 7.26
N PRO A 5 -14.23 -12.96 7.20
CA PRO A 5 -13.30 -12.47 6.19
C PRO A 5 -11.91 -13.10 6.35
N ASP A 6 -11.23 -13.29 5.23
CA ASP A 6 -9.82 -13.66 5.24
C ASP A 6 -8.97 -12.48 5.71
N GLN A 7 -8.19 -12.67 6.77
CA GLN A 7 -7.27 -11.64 7.25
C GLN A 7 -6.08 -11.51 6.30
N VAL A 8 -5.78 -10.27 5.88
CA VAL A 8 -4.75 -9.98 4.88
C VAL A 8 -3.76 -8.91 5.34
N LEU A 9 -2.54 -9.03 4.83
CA LEU A 9 -1.48 -8.04 4.85
C LEU A 9 -1.41 -7.33 3.50
N LEU A 10 -1.60 -6.01 3.51
CA LEU A 10 -1.34 -5.14 2.36
C LEU A 10 0.16 -4.77 2.33
N VAL A 11 0.84 -4.99 1.21
CA VAL A 11 2.20 -4.51 1.01
C VAL A 11 2.20 -3.50 -0.13
N ILE A 12 2.75 -2.32 0.10
CA ILE A 12 2.87 -1.27 -0.90
C ILE A 12 4.33 -0.84 -1.11
N ASN A 13 4.65 -0.48 -2.34
CA ASN A 13 5.92 0.08 -2.74
C ASN A 13 5.66 1.23 -3.72
N SER A 14 5.98 2.45 -3.29
CA SER A 14 5.80 3.66 -4.09
C SER A 14 7.09 4.02 -4.83
N GLY A 15 7.01 4.08 -6.15
CA GLY A 15 7.98 4.75 -7.00
C GLY A 15 7.61 6.23 -7.21
N SER A 16 8.38 6.97 -8.02
CA SER A 16 8.11 8.38 -8.30
C SER A 16 6.77 8.63 -9.01
N SER A 17 6.33 7.71 -9.85
CA SER A 17 5.08 7.80 -10.65
C SER A 17 4.29 6.50 -10.67
N SER A 18 4.58 5.59 -9.74
CA SER A 18 3.89 4.31 -9.62
C SER A 18 3.71 3.87 -8.17
N LEU A 19 2.73 3.01 -7.97
CA LEU A 19 2.47 2.30 -6.72
C LEU A 19 2.27 0.83 -7.04
N LYS A 20 3.18 -0.02 -6.58
CA LYS A 20 3.06 -1.48 -6.66
C LYS A 20 2.49 -2.01 -5.36
N PHE A 21 1.66 -3.05 -5.43
CA PHE A 21 1.08 -3.65 -4.24
C PHE A 21 0.94 -5.17 -4.32
N SER A 22 0.83 -5.79 -3.15
CA SER A 22 0.33 -7.16 -3.00
C SER A 22 -0.59 -7.28 -1.79
N ILE A 23 -1.59 -8.15 -1.91
CA ILE A 23 -2.52 -8.51 -0.83
C ILE A 23 -2.26 -9.96 -0.49
N ASN A 24 -1.90 -10.22 0.76
CA ASN A 24 -1.43 -11.53 1.18
C ASN A 24 -2.28 -12.03 2.34
N LYS A 25 -2.97 -13.15 2.15
CA LYS A 25 -3.66 -13.86 3.21
C LYS A 25 -2.66 -14.30 4.27
N ILE A 26 -3.01 -14.02 5.52
CA ILE A 26 -2.24 -14.40 6.68
C ILE A 26 -2.50 -15.88 6.95
N ALA A 27 -1.60 -16.69 6.42
CA ALA A 27 -1.54 -18.13 6.57
C ALA A 27 -0.07 -18.53 6.80
N SER A 28 0.16 -19.82 7.07
CA SER A 28 1.50 -20.39 7.14
C SER A 28 1.66 -21.46 6.07
N PRO A 29 2.37 -21.19 4.94
CA PRO A 29 3.04 -19.93 4.59
C PRO A 29 2.08 -18.81 4.17
N LEU A 30 2.57 -17.56 4.13
CA LEU A 30 1.83 -16.42 3.56
C LEU A 30 1.40 -16.74 2.13
N GLN A 31 0.15 -16.42 1.79
CA GLN A 31 -0.40 -16.68 0.47
C GLN A 31 -0.80 -15.37 -0.21
N THR A 32 -0.16 -15.04 -1.33
CA THR A 32 -0.59 -13.89 -2.14
C THR A 32 -1.95 -14.19 -2.78
N LEU A 33 -2.93 -13.31 -2.55
CA LEU A 33 -4.24 -13.37 -3.21
C LEU A 33 -4.22 -12.52 -4.47
N TYR A 34 -3.71 -11.29 -4.36
CA TYR A 34 -3.70 -10.32 -5.44
C TYR A 34 -2.36 -9.59 -5.51
N ARG A 35 -1.99 -9.16 -6.71
CA ARG A 35 -0.85 -8.28 -6.95
C ARG A 35 -1.16 -7.33 -8.09
N GLY A 36 -0.54 -6.17 -8.07
CA GLY A 36 -0.79 -5.21 -9.13
C GLY A 36 0.00 -3.94 -8.99
N GLU A 37 -0.37 -2.98 -9.82
CA GLU A 37 0.22 -1.66 -9.83
C GLU A 37 -0.73 -0.59 -10.33
N ILE A 38 -0.49 0.63 -9.87
CA ILE A 38 -0.98 1.86 -10.46
C ILE A 38 0.23 2.58 -11.05
N THR A 39 0.18 2.90 -12.34
CA THR A 39 1.28 3.56 -13.07
C THR A 39 0.84 4.90 -13.63
N ALA A 40 1.81 5.74 -14.01
CA ALA A 40 1.59 7.08 -14.56
C ALA A 40 0.73 7.97 -13.64
N ILE A 41 0.98 7.92 -12.33
CA ILE A 41 0.34 8.78 -11.32
C ILE A 41 0.68 10.25 -11.63
N GLY A 42 -0.33 11.12 -11.61
CA GLY A 42 -0.19 12.53 -11.99
C GLY A 42 -0.36 12.80 -13.49
N GLU A 43 -0.50 11.76 -14.30
CA GLU A 43 -0.75 11.83 -15.75
C GLU A 43 -1.97 10.98 -16.13
N THR A 44 -1.93 10.28 -17.26
CA THR A 44 -2.93 9.29 -17.69
C THR A 44 -2.67 7.96 -16.97
N SER A 45 -3.12 7.86 -15.73
CA SER A 45 -2.83 6.71 -14.89
C SER A 45 -3.52 5.43 -15.35
N ARG A 46 -2.90 4.29 -15.04
CA ARG A 46 -3.46 2.95 -15.32
C ARG A 46 -3.44 2.12 -14.05
N PHE A 47 -4.56 1.45 -13.76
CA PHE A 47 -4.67 0.53 -12.64
C PHE A 47 -4.80 -0.90 -13.13
N GLN A 48 -4.01 -1.77 -12.55
CA GLN A 48 -3.85 -3.15 -12.97
C GLN A 48 -3.84 -4.09 -11.77
N VAL A 49 -4.64 -5.15 -11.82
CA VAL A 49 -4.70 -6.19 -10.78
C VAL A 49 -4.68 -7.59 -11.39
N ASN A 50 -3.87 -8.47 -10.78
CA ASN A 50 -3.77 -9.89 -11.08
C ASN A 50 -4.06 -10.72 -9.83
N ASP A 51 -4.59 -11.93 -10.02
CA ASP A 51 -4.63 -12.95 -8.98
C ASP A 51 -3.26 -13.65 -8.77
N HIS A 52 -3.20 -14.61 -7.85
CA HIS A 52 -2.00 -15.41 -7.58
C HIS A 52 -1.51 -16.25 -8.77
N GLN A 53 -2.40 -16.56 -9.73
CA GLN A 53 -2.11 -17.35 -10.93
C GLN A 53 -1.66 -16.49 -12.11
N ASN A 54 -1.59 -15.16 -11.94
CA ASN A 54 -1.35 -14.15 -12.99
C ASN A 54 -2.50 -13.91 -13.95
N ASN A 55 -3.72 -14.35 -13.63
CA ASN A 55 -4.86 -13.94 -14.43
C ASN A 55 -5.14 -12.46 -14.18
N ARG A 56 -5.32 -11.70 -15.27
CA ARG A 56 -5.70 -10.28 -15.18
C ARG A 56 -7.15 -10.18 -14.73
N LEU A 57 -7.38 -9.58 -13.57
CA LEU A 57 -8.72 -9.35 -13.03
C LEU A 57 -9.23 -7.93 -13.31
N HIS A 58 -8.32 -6.96 -13.39
CA HIS A 58 -8.66 -5.55 -13.60
C HIS A 58 -7.57 -4.86 -14.40
N GLU A 59 -7.92 -4.15 -15.46
CA GLU A 59 -7.01 -3.27 -16.18
C GLU A 59 -7.78 -2.10 -16.82
N HIS A 60 -7.74 -0.94 -16.18
CA HIS A 60 -8.46 0.23 -16.65
C HIS A 60 -7.64 1.53 -16.49
N PRO A 61 -7.83 2.50 -17.39
CA PRO A 61 -7.37 3.86 -17.14
C PRO A 61 -8.12 4.43 -15.93
N ILE A 62 -7.39 5.16 -15.09
CA ILE A 62 -7.92 5.89 -13.94
C ILE A 62 -7.31 7.29 -13.89
N THR A 63 -7.91 8.19 -13.13
CA THR A 63 -7.37 9.53 -12.91
C THR A 63 -6.99 9.66 -11.43
N VAL A 64 -5.69 9.72 -11.14
CA VAL A 64 -5.17 9.98 -9.79
C VAL A 64 -4.04 11.00 -9.88
N SER A 65 -4.11 12.05 -9.07
CA SER A 65 -3.08 13.12 -9.10
C SER A 65 -1.88 12.83 -8.21
N ASP A 66 -2.00 11.90 -7.27
CA ASP A 66 -0.97 11.60 -6.26
C ASP A 66 -1.11 10.17 -5.72
N HIS A 67 -0.10 9.73 -4.96
CA HIS A 67 -0.07 8.40 -4.35
C HIS A 67 -1.17 8.18 -3.32
N ALA A 68 -1.63 9.22 -2.63
CA ALA A 68 -2.70 9.07 -1.65
C ALA A 68 -4.02 8.72 -2.33
N GLN A 69 -4.32 9.32 -3.48
CA GLN A 69 -5.45 8.95 -4.33
C GLN A 69 -5.27 7.56 -4.95
N ALA A 70 -4.05 7.20 -5.37
CA ALA A 70 -3.77 5.85 -5.85
C ALA A 70 -4.06 4.78 -4.76
N VAL A 71 -3.67 5.02 -3.51
CA VAL A 71 -4.00 4.13 -2.38
C VAL A 71 -5.52 4.04 -2.17
N ARG A 72 -6.25 5.16 -2.23
CA ARG A 72 -7.72 5.14 -2.11
C ARG A 72 -8.37 4.29 -3.18
N VAL A 73 -7.97 4.44 -4.44
CA VAL A 73 -8.49 3.61 -5.55
C VAL A 73 -8.23 2.12 -5.33
N LEU A 74 -7.03 1.78 -4.82
CA LEU A 74 -6.71 0.40 -4.47
C LEU A 74 -7.62 -0.15 -3.36
N LEU A 75 -7.84 0.62 -2.29
CA LEU A 75 -8.70 0.21 -1.18
C LEU A 75 -10.17 0.09 -1.60
N ASP A 76 -10.67 1.02 -2.41
CA ASP A 76 -12.02 0.97 -2.99
C ASP A 76 -12.20 -0.29 -3.86
N TRP A 77 -11.18 -0.67 -4.64
CA TRP A 77 -11.20 -1.90 -5.42
C TRP A 77 -11.21 -3.14 -4.53
N LEU A 78 -10.43 -3.14 -3.44
CA LEU A 78 -10.44 -4.22 -2.45
C LEU A 78 -11.81 -4.40 -1.80
N GLU A 79 -12.47 -3.31 -1.42
CA GLU A 79 -13.80 -3.39 -0.78
C GLU A 79 -14.88 -3.90 -1.74
N LYS A 80 -14.79 -3.55 -3.03
CA LYS A 80 -15.83 -3.85 -4.02
C LYS A 80 -15.64 -5.17 -4.75
N GLU A 81 -14.41 -5.49 -5.11
CA GLU A 81 -14.09 -6.54 -6.09
C GLU A 81 -13.28 -7.70 -5.51
N ALA A 82 -12.58 -7.50 -4.38
CA ALA A 82 -11.85 -8.59 -3.75
C ALA A 82 -12.82 -9.56 -3.07
N ALA A 83 -12.38 -10.82 -2.92
CA ALA A 83 -13.04 -11.75 -2.01
C ALA A 83 -13.17 -11.14 -0.61
N ASN A 84 -14.10 -11.61 0.21
CA ASN A 84 -14.34 -11.15 1.59
C ASN A 84 -13.05 -11.14 2.43
N VAL A 85 -12.33 -10.01 2.45
CA VAL A 85 -11.03 -9.85 3.10
C VAL A 85 -11.05 -8.69 4.10
N GLU A 86 -10.22 -8.80 5.13
CA GLU A 86 -10.01 -7.79 6.15
C GLU A 86 -8.52 -7.44 6.23
N ILE A 87 -8.16 -6.19 5.94
CA ILE A 87 -6.77 -5.72 6.06
C ILE A 87 -6.46 -5.47 7.54
N ILE A 88 -5.62 -6.31 8.14
CA ILE A 88 -5.24 -6.16 9.55
C ILE A 88 -3.89 -5.46 9.74
N ALA A 89 -3.08 -5.37 8.67
CA ALA A 89 -1.80 -4.70 8.68
C ALA A 89 -1.42 -4.22 7.27
N ALA A 90 -0.58 -3.18 7.22
CA ALA A 90 0.04 -2.71 5.99
C ALA A 90 1.56 -2.54 6.16
N GLY A 91 2.33 -2.96 5.16
CA GLY A 91 3.77 -2.75 5.08
C GLY A 91 4.13 -1.84 3.91
N HIS A 92 4.97 -0.83 4.15
CA HIS A 92 5.45 0.09 3.12
C HIS A 92 6.97 0.00 3.00
N ARG A 93 7.50 -0.19 1.78
CA ARG A 93 8.94 -0.13 1.56
C ARG A 93 9.45 1.31 1.54
N VAL A 94 10.24 1.70 2.53
CA VAL A 94 10.94 2.99 2.55
C VAL A 94 12.33 2.81 1.92
N VAL A 95 12.74 3.72 1.04
CA VAL A 95 14.00 3.61 0.29
C VAL A 95 15.23 3.81 1.17
N HIS A 96 15.20 4.78 2.09
CA HIS A 96 16.32 5.03 2.99
C HIS A 96 15.84 5.29 4.42
N GLY A 97 16.23 4.42 5.36
CA GLY A 97 15.97 4.54 6.81
C GLY A 97 17.02 5.35 7.58
N GLY A 98 17.90 6.07 6.88
CA GLY A 98 19.07 6.73 7.44
C GLY A 98 19.97 5.76 8.21
N ILE A 99 20.60 6.25 9.27
CA ILE A 99 21.39 5.43 10.21
C ILE A 99 20.53 4.78 11.31
N ARG A 100 19.26 5.22 11.45
CA ARG A 100 18.40 4.85 12.57
C ARG A 100 17.64 3.54 12.33
N PHE A 101 17.21 3.29 11.10
CA PHE A 101 16.37 2.14 10.79
C PHE A 101 17.07 1.16 9.86
N HIS A 102 17.51 0.03 10.44
CA HIS A 102 18.17 -1.09 9.74
C HIS A 102 17.33 -2.38 9.77
N ALA A 103 16.13 -2.33 10.36
CA ALA A 103 15.14 -3.39 10.40
C ALA A 103 13.73 -2.79 10.20
N PRO A 104 12.71 -3.59 9.83
CA PRO A 104 11.33 -3.12 9.77
C PRO A 104 10.88 -2.55 11.13
N VAL A 105 10.18 -1.42 11.10
CA VAL A 105 9.64 -0.74 12.29
C VAL A 105 8.17 -0.41 12.07
N LEU A 106 7.41 -0.32 13.17
CA LEU A 106 6.08 0.25 13.14
C LEU A 106 6.19 1.75 12.81
N ILE A 107 5.30 2.23 11.94
CA ILE A 107 5.28 3.64 11.55
C ILE A 107 4.64 4.43 12.68
N THR A 108 5.45 5.26 13.33
CA THR A 108 5.00 6.27 14.30
C THR A 108 5.18 7.68 13.72
N GLU A 109 4.58 8.70 14.36
CA GLU A 109 4.80 10.10 13.97
C GLU A 109 6.29 10.48 14.01
N GLU A 110 7.05 9.94 14.98
CA GLU A 110 8.50 10.16 15.07
C GLU A 110 9.25 9.52 13.90
N VAL A 111 8.86 8.30 13.49
CA VAL A 111 9.42 7.63 12.31
C VAL A 111 9.15 8.48 11.07
N ILE A 112 7.92 8.95 10.87
CA ILE A 112 7.54 9.80 9.72
C ILE A 112 8.36 11.10 9.72
N ALA A 113 8.48 11.78 10.86
CA ALA A 113 9.24 13.00 10.99
C ALA A 113 10.73 12.79 10.64
N TYR A 114 11.34 11.72 11.13
CA TYR A 114 12.73 11.39 10.79
C TYR A 114 12.88 11.07 9.30
N LEU A 115 11.94 10.32 8.71
CA LEU A 115 11.98 9.99 7.30
C LEU A 115 11.81 11.21 6.39
N HIS A 116 11.08 12.26 6.81
CA HIS A 116 11.01 13.54 6.09
C HIS A 116 12.38 14.24 6.03
N ILE A 117 13.18 14.18 7.11
CA ILE A 117 14.54 14.77 7.15
C ILE A 117 15.45 14.13 6.08
N LEU A 118 15.18 12.89 5.70
CA LEU A 118 15.96 12.15 4.71
C LEU A 118 15.55 12.42 3.26
N ILE A 119 14.53 13.26 3.01
CA ILE A 119 14.10 13.62 1.65
C ILE A 119 15.29 14.08 0.78
N PRO A 120 16.22 14.94 1.23
CA PRO A 120 17.36 15.35 0.41
C PRO A 120 18.25 14.20 -0.09
N LEU A 121 18.27 13.06 0.59
CA LEU A 121 19.05 11.87 0.19
C LEU A 121 18.38 11.08 -0.93
N ALA A 122 17.06 11.19 -1.08
CA ALA A 122 16.29 10.55 -2.15
C ALA A 122 15.00 11.35 -2.48
N PRO A 123 15.11 12.56 -3.07
CA PRO A 123 14.04 13.55 -3.10
C PRO A 123 12.71 13.04 -3.67
N SER A 124 12.77 12.38 -4.83
CA SER A 124 11.58 11.88 -5.54
C SER A 124 11.04 10.59 -4.95
N HIS A 125 11.90 9.75 -4.37
CA HIS A 125 11.50 8.43 -3.88
C HIS A 125 10.99 8.50 -2.43
N GLN A 126 11.65 9.28 -1.58
CA GLN A 126 11.29 9.40 -0.18
C GLN A 126 9.98 10.18 -0.02
N SER A 127 9.76 11.23 -0.82
CA SER A 127 8.50 11.98 -0.82
C SER A 127 7.31 11.12 -1.25
N ALA A 128 7.44 10.33 -2.32
CA ALA A 128 6.40 9.40 -2.78
C ALA A 128 6.09 8.30 -1.76
N ASN A 129 7.12 7.83 -1.03
CA ASN A 129 6.94 6.84 0.04
C ASN A 129 6.09 7.38 1.19
N LEU A 130 6.39 8.60 1.66
CA LEU A 130 5.72 9.18 2.83
C LEU A 130 4.28 9.61 2.55
N GLN A 131 3.95 9.97 1.31
CA GLN A 131 2.56 10.26 0.92
C GLN A 131 1.65 9.03 1.05
N GLY A 132 2.16 7.83 0.77
CA GLY A 132 1.42 6.57 0.96
C GLY A 132 1.20 6.22 2.43
N SER A 133 2.07 6.69 3.34
CA SER A 133 2.02 6.37 4.78
C SER A 133 0.96 7.16 5.57
N HIS A 134 0.38 8.22 4.99
CA HIS A 134 -0.61 9.08 5.67
C HIS A 134 -2.06 8.56 5.58
N HIS A 135 -2.29 7.41 4.93
CA HIS A 135 -3.63 6.89 4.74
C HIS A 135 -3.99 5.86 5.82
N ARG A 136 -4.75 6.31 6.84
CA ARG A 136 -5.43 5.45 7.82
C ARG A 136 -6.83 5.10 7.29
N PRO A 137 -7.20 3.82 7.15
CA PRO A 137 -8.57 3.44 6.84
C PRO A 137 -9.53 3.99 7.91
N ALA A 138 -10.67 4.53 7.51
CA ALA A 138 -11.66 5.11 8.43
C ALA A 138 -12.23 4.10 9.45
N THR A 139 -12.05 2.80 9.20
CA THR A 139 -12.55 1.68 9.98
C THR A 139 -11.62 1.23 11.12
N MET A 140 -10.38 1.74 11.23
CA MET A 140 -9.47 1.35 12.31
C MET A 140 -9.66 2.24 13.56
N PRO A 141 -9.94 1.66 14.75
CA PRO A 141 -10.02 2.42 15.99
C PRO A 141 -8.65 2.98 16.41
N VAL A 142 -8.66 4.21 16.91
CA VAL A 142 -7.45 4.97 17.30
C VAL A 142 -6.61 4.26 18.39
N SER A 143 -7.24 3.40 19.19
CA SER A 143 -6.59 2.64 20.26
C SER A 143 -5.70 1.49 19.79
N GLU A 144 -5.84 1.06 18.54
CA GLU A 144 -5.10 -0.08 17.97
C GLU A 144 -3.96 0.34 17.05
N TRP A 145 -3.78 1.65 16.86
CA TRP A 145 -2.66 2.24 16.13
C TRP A 145 -1.59 2.74 17.11
N LYS A 146 -0.66 1.84 17.44
CA LYS A 146 0.65 2.16 18.03
C LYS A 146 1.72 1.38 17.29
#